data_AF-A0A6N7JS24-F1
#
_entry.id   AF-A0A6N7JS24-F1
#
_cell.length_a   1.000
_cell.length_b   1.000
_cell.length_c   1.000
_cell.angle_alpha   90.00
_cell.angle_beta   90.00
_cell.angle_gamma   90.00
#
_symmetry.space_group_name_H-M   'P 1'
#
loop_
_entity.id
_entity.type
_entity.pdbx_description
1 polymer ?
#
loop_
_entity_poly.entity_id
_entity_poly.type
_entity_poly.pdbx_seq_one_letter_code
_entity_poly.pdbx_strand_id
1 'polypeptide(L)'
;YDNLRKYPIPLLEQAIRAIGASSLALDLYVWLSYRLHSLTKPTTISWQALHAQHGAEYARIRDFKRFMIPQLKLALAAYPQAGVTLEEDGLMLYPSAPPISKLGG
;
A
#
# COMPACT_ATOMS: atom_id res chain seq x y z
N TYR A 1 3.47 30.63 2.53
CA TYR A 1 2.13 30.20 2.08
C TYR A 1 2.21 29.70 0.64
N ASP A 2 2.84 28.55 0.39
CA ASP A 2 2.87 27.95 -0.96
C ASP A 2 3.16 26.46 -0.82
N ASN A 3 2.13 25.61 -0.74
CA ASN A 3 2.24 24.14 -0.82
C ASN A 3 0.89 23.46 -1.15
N LEU A 4 -0.07 24.17 -1.78
CA LEU A 4 -1.39 23.61 -2.16
C LEU A 4 -1.48 23.24 -3.64
N ARG A 5 -0.34 22.89 -4.26
CA ARG A 5 -0.29 22.44 -5.65
C ARG A 5 0.40 21.08 -5.69
N LYS A 6 -0.27 20.13 -6.36
CA LYS A 6 0.25 18.85 -6.87
C LYS A 6 -0.03 17.57 -6.07
N TYR A 7 -1.17 17.47 -5.40
CA TYR A 7 -1.83 16.16 -5.35
C TYR A 7 -3.16 16.28 -6.09
N PRO A 8 -3.44 15.45 -7.11
CA PRO A 8 -4.76 15.40 -7.70
C PRO A 8 -5.73 14.87 -6.63
N ILE A 9 -6.27 15.79 -5.83
CA ILE A 9 -7.32 15.55 -4.83
C ILE A 9 -8.42 14.59 -5.34
N PRO A 10 -8.95 14.73 -6.58
CA PRO A 10 -9.92 13.77 -7.09
C PRO A 10 -9.40 12.33 -7.19
N LEU A 11 -8.11 12.12 -7.48
CA LEU A 11 -7.52 10.78 -7.56
C LEU A 11 -7.45 10.14 -6.16
N LEU A 12 -7.07 10.92 -5.15
CA LEU A 12 -7.02 10.47 -3.76
C LEU A 12 -8.42 10.12 -3.24
N GLU A 13 -9.43 10.96 -3.50
CA GLU A 13 -10.81 10.68 -3.08
C GLU A 13 -11.38 9.44 -3.77
N GLN A 14 -11.13 9.27 -5.08
CA GLN A 14 -11.53 8.09 -5.82
C GLN A 14 -10.81 6.83 -5.32
N ALA A 15 -9.52 6.92 -5.03
CA ALA A 15 -8.75 5.82 -4.48
C ALA A 15 -9.23 5.46 -3.07
N ILE A 16 -9.51 6.45 -2.20
CA ILE A 16 -10.06 6.24 -0.85
C ILE A 16 -11.46 5.59 -0.90
N ARG A 17 -12.31 5.99 -1.85
CA ARG A 17 -13.60 5.31 -2.09
C ARG A 17 -13.43 3.89 -2.60
N ALA A 18 -12.46 3.66 -3.49
CA ALA A 18 -12.20 2.34 -4.05
C ALA A 18 -11.61 1.38 -3.01
N ILE A 19 -10.68 1.84 -2.15
CA ILE A 19 -10.17 1.03 -1.03
C ILE A 19 -11.27 0.79 0.03
N GLY A 20 -12.16 1.76 0.27
CA GLY A 20 -13.27 1.60 1.23
C GLY A 20 -14.29 0.54 0.80
N ALA A 21 -14.37 0.23 -0.49
CA ALA A 21 -15.22 -0.84 -1.02
C ALA A 21 -14.64 -2.25 -0.82
N SER A 22 -13.37 -2.36 -0.44
CA SER A 22 -12.66 -3.64 -0.30
C SER A 22 -11.87 -3.69 0.99
N SER A 23 -12.30 -4.54 1.92
CA SER A 23 -11.62 -4.71 3.23
C SER A 23 -10.14 -5.03 3.07
N LEU A 24 -9.77 -5.83 2.06
CA LEU A 24 -8.36 -6.16 1.78
C LEU A 24 -7.56 -4.93 1.33
N ALA A 25 -8.11 -4.08 0.47
CA ALA A 25 -7.40 -2.87 0.02
C ALA A 25 -7.19 -1.87 1.16
N LEU A 26 -8.18 -1.72 2.03
CA LEU A 26 -8.07 -0.88 3.22
C LEU A 26 -7.01 -1.40 4.20
N ASP A 27 -7.03 -2.72 4.47
CA ASP A 27 -6.06 -3.36 5.34
C ASP A 27 -4.63 -3.22 4.80
N LEU A 28 -4.43 -3.40 3.49
CA LEU A 28 -3.15 -3.16 2.82
C LEU A 28 -2.70 -1.71 2.91
N TYR A 29 -3.61 -0.74 2.76
CA TYR A 29 -3.29 0.68 2.90
C TYR A 29 -2.79 1.01 4.32
N VAL A 30 -3.49 0.52 5.35
CA VAL A 30 -3.10 0.73 6.76
C VAL A 30 -1.78 0.03 7.06
N TRP A 31 -1.63 -1.22 6.63
CA TRP A 31 -0.41 -2.01 6.80
C TRP A 31 0.79 -1.36 6.11
N LEU A 32 0.65 -0.90 4.87
CA LEU A 32 1.72 -0.18 4.15
C LEU A 32 2.08 1.13 4.85
N SER A 33 1.08 1.92 5.26
CA SER A 33 1.30 3.18 5.98
C SER A 33 2.11 2.97 7.25
N TYR A 34 1.77 1.95 8.04
CA TYR A 34 2.49 1.63 9.26
C TYR A 34 3.87 1.02 8.99
N ARG A 35 3.95 0.09 8.04
CA ARG A 35 5.17 -0.69 7.78
C ARG A 35 6.23 0.15 7.09
N LEU A 36 5.88 0.93 6.08
CA LEU A 36 6.81 1.84 5.41
C LEU A 36 7.33 2.93 6.35
N HIS A 37 6.49 3.38 7.29
CA HIS A 37 6.88 4.34 8.32
C HIS A 37 7.84 3.74 9.36
N SER A 38 7.62 2.48 9.75
CA SER A 38 8.45 1.79 10.74
C SER A 38 9.74 1.22 10.17
N LEU A 39 9.85 1.15 8.84
CA LEU A 39 11.05 0.65 8.16
C LEU A 39 12.17 1.70 8.21
N THR A 40 13.35 1.27 8.65
CA THR A 40 14.59 2.06 8.58
C THR A 40 15.45 1.72 7.37
N LYS A 41 15.19 0.58 6.73
CA LYS A 41 15.93 0.07 5.57
C LYS A 41 14.99 -0.62 4.59
N PRO A 42 15.33 -0.66 3.29
CA PRO A 42 14.55 -1.40 2.31
C PRO A 42 14.45 -2.87 2.72
N THR A 43 13.25 -3.41 2.68
CA THR A 43 12.94 -4.77 3.12
C THR A 43 12.06 -5.45 2.09
N THR A 44 12.49 -6.62 1.64
CA THR A 44 11.72 -7.47 0.75
C THR A 44 10.80 -8.36 1.57
N ILE A 45 9.51 -8.34 1.26
CA ILE A 45 8.51 -9.22 1.84
C ILE A 45 8.05 -10.20 0.75
N SER A 46 8.39 -11.48 0.90
CA SER A 46 7.95 -12.51 -0.04
C SER A 46 6.43 -12.68 -0.02
N TRP A 47 5.87 -13.13 -1.14
CA TRP A 47 4.43 -13.40 -1.26
C TRP A 47 3.91 -14.42 -0.24
N GLN A 48 4.75 -15.36 0.17
CA GLN A 48 4.42 -16.32 1.23
C GLN A 48 4.19 -15.63 2.58
N ALA A 49 5.01 -14.63 2.93
CA ALA A 49 4.84 -13.88 4.18
C ALA A 49 3.60 -12.97 4.14
N LEU A 50 3.29 -12.40 2.97
CA LEU A 50 2.05 -11.63 2.77
C LEU A 50 0.82 -12.53 2.86
N HIS A 51 0.87 -13.69 2.23
CA HIS A 51 -0.21 -14.68 2.27
C HIS A 51 -0.45 -15.20 3.69
N ALA A 52 0.62 -15.42 4.47
CA ALA A 52 0.50 -15.81 5.88
C ALA A 52 -0.15 -14.72 6.75
N GLN A 53 0.01 -13.43 6.40
CA GLN A 53 -0.53 -12.30 7.18
C GLN A 53 -1.95 -11.88 6.72
N HIS A 54 -2.22 -11.87 5.41
CA HIS A 54 -3.43 -11.29 4.82
C HIS A 54 -4.22 -12.28 3.95
N GLY A 55 -3.66 -13.47 3.69
CA GLY A 55 -4.17 -14.42 2.70
C GLY A 55 -4.75 -15.70 3.28
N ALA A 56 -5.07 -15.74 4.58
CA ALA A 56 -5.59 -16.93 5.26
C ALA A 56 -6.86 -17.51 4.59
N GLU A 57 -7.64 -16.66 3.91
CA GLU A 57 -8.83 -17.06 3.13
C GLU A 57 -8.51 -17.74 1.79
N TYR A 58 -7.27 -17.66 1.29
CA TYR A 58 -6.86 -18.24 0.01
C TYR A 58 -6.06 -19.54 0.22
N ALA A 59 -6.49 -20.64 -0.41
CA ALA A 59 -5.78 -21.92 -0.33
C ALA A 59 -4.44 -21.93 -1.11
N ARG A 60 -4.25 -21.01 -2.06
CA ARG A 60 -3.08 -20.97 -2.95
C ARG A 60 -2.53 -19.54 -3.05
N ILE A 61 -1.21 -19.41 -2.90
CA ILE A 61 -0.49 -18.13 -3.01
C ILE A 61 -0.70 -17.49 -4.40
N ARG A 62 -0.78 -18.29 -5.48
CA ARG A 62 -1.01 -17.76 -6.84
C ARG A 62 -2.37 -17.07 -6.97
N ASP A 63 -3.41 -17.66 -6.41
CA ASP A 63 -4.75 -17.07 -6.41
C ASP A 63 -4.77 -15.81 -5.54
N PHE A 64 -4.14 -15.87 -4.36
CA PHE A 64 -3.93 -14.69 -3.52
C PHE A 64 -3.21 -13.55 -4.26
N LYS A 65 -2.09 -13.81 -4.98
CA LYS A 65 -1.42 -12.79 -5.81
C LYS A 65 -2.38 -12.16 -6.81
N ARG A 66 -3.19 -12.98 -7.49
CA ARG A 66 -4.14 -12.51 -8.52
C ARG A 66 -5.16 -11.52 -7.94
N PHE A 67 -5.63 -11.75 -6.72
CA PHE A 67 -6.58 -10.84 -6.05
C PHE A 67 -5.88 -9.68 -5.34
N MET A 68 -4.72 -9.91 -4.73
CA MET A 68 -3.98 -8.89 -3.97
C MET A 68 -3.37 -7.81 -4.87
N ILE A 69 -2.81 -8.15 -6.03
CA ILE A 69 -2.17 -7.18 -6.95
C ILE A 69 -3.10 -6.01 -7.30
N PRO A 70 -4.35 -6.21 -7.77
CA PRO A 70 -5.24 -5.09 -8.05
C PRO A 70 -5.60 -4.28 -6.79
N GLN A 71 -5.76 -4.92 -5.63
CA GLN A 71 -6.03 -4.20 -4.37
C GLN A 71 -4.82 -3.37 -3.92
N LEU A 72 -3.61 -3.91 -4.09
CA LEU A 72 -2.36 -3.21 -3.81
C LEU A 72 -2.23 -1.98 -4.71
N LYS A 73 -2.56 -2.09 -6.01
CA LYS A 73 -2.58 -0.93 -6.91
C LYS A 73 -3.54 0.16 -6.45
N LEU A 74 -4.71 -0.20 -5.92
CA LEU A 74 -5.66 0.76 -5.34
C LEU A 74 -5.08 1.42 -4.09
N ALA A 75 -4.47 0.64 -3.19
CA ALA A 75 -3.82 1.17 -2.00
C ALA A 75 -2.65 2.12 -2.33
N LEU A 76 -1.82 1.77 -3.32
CA LEU A 76 -0.73 2.63 -3.81
C LEU A 76 -1.24 3.88 -4.53
N ALA A 77 -2.37 3.79 -5.23
CA ALA A 77 -3.01 4.98 -5.82
C ALA A 77 -3.52 5.95 -4.74
N ALA A 78 -4.00 5.43 -3.60
CA ALA A 78 -4.37 6.23 -2.43
C ALA A 78 -3.14 6.73 -1.64
N TYR A 79 -1.99 6.06 -1.77
CA TYR A 79 -0.75 6.39 -1.08
C TYR A 79 0.40 6.62 -2.09
N PRO A 80 0.39 7.75 -2.82
CA PRO A 80 1.36 8.01 -3.89
C PRO A 80 2.81 8.11 -3.41
N GLN A 81 3.04 8.33 -2.10
CA GLN A 81 4.37 8.40 -1.51
C GLN A 81 4.88 7.03 -1.01
N ALA A 82 4.09 5.96 -1.18
CA ALA A 82 4.50 4.62 -0.81
C ALA A 82 5.61 4.11 -1.74
N GLY A 83 6.83 4.00 -1.23
CA GLY A 83 7.92 3.33 -1.91
C GLY A 83 7.73 1.82 -1.87
N VAL A 84 6.93 1.28 -2.78
CA VAL A 84 6.70 -0.16 -2.92
C VAL A 84 6.94 -0.57 -4.36
N THR A 85 7.81 -1.56 -4.55
CA THR A 85 8.07 -2.16 -5.86
C THR A 85 7.54 -3.59 -5.86
N LEU A 86 6.82 -3.94 -6.93
CA LEU A 86 6.29 -5.29 -7.12
C LEU A 86 7.35 -6.17 -7.76
N GLU A 87 7.77 -7.21 -7.06
CA GLU A 87 8.78 -8.16 -7.51
C GLU A 87 8.13 -9.53 -7.81
N GLU A 88 8.82 -10.39 -8.56
CA GLU A 88 8.31 -11.73 -8.89
C GLU A 88 8.10 -12.59 -7.63
N ASP A 89 9.04 -12.50 -6.68
CA ASP A 89 9.02 -13.27 -5.43
C ASP A 89 8.32 -12.55 -4.25
N GLY A 90 8.06 -11.24 -4.37
CA GLY A 90 7.42 -10.50 -3.29
C GLY A 90 7.12 -9.04 -3.58
N LEU A 91 7.12 -8.25 -2.51
CA LEU A 91 7.05 -6.80 -2.54
C LEU A 91 8.32 -6.25 -1.90
N MET A 92 9.00 -5.35 -2.59
CA MET A 92 10.11 -4.60 -2.02
C MET A 92 9.58 -3.29 -1.42
N LEU A 93 9.67 -3.19 -0.10
CA LEU A 93 9.24 -2.03 0.66
C LEU A 93 10.43 -1.12 0.93
N TYR A 94 10.29 0.17 0.64
CA TYR A 94 11.28 1.19 0.90
C TYR A 94 10.83 2.11 2.03
N PRO A 95 11.72 2.52 2.93
CA PRO A 95 11.39 3.49 3.97
C PRO A 95 10.80 4.75 3.33
N SER A 96 9.55 5.06 3.65
CA SER A 96 8.80 6.14 3.00
C SER A 96 8.07 7.01 4.02
N ALA A 97 7.93 8.30 3.70
CA ALA A 97 7.19 9.22 4.55
C ALA A 97 5.71 8.82 4.61
N PRO A 98 5.05 8.92 5.78
CA PRO A 98 3.64 8.56 5.94
C PRO A 98 2.73 9.34 4.95
N PRO A 99 1.56 8.79 4.55
CA PRO A 99 0.69 9.41 3.53
C PRO A 99 0.27 10.82 3.92
N ILE A 100 0.10 11.01 5.22
CA ILE A 100 0.00 12.30 5.87
C ILE A 100 1.42 12.75 6.19
N SER A 101 2.02 13.51 5.28
CA SER A 101 2.88 14.59 5.74
C SER A 101 2.02 15.35 6.75
N LYS A 102 2.39 15.31 8.05
CA LYS A 102 2.01 16.41 8.92
C LYS A 102 2.39 17.65 8.12
N LEU A 103 1.37 18.41 7.71
CA LEU A 103 1.57 19.80 7.35
C LEU A 103 2.41 20.37 8.50
N GLY A 104 3.67 20.64 8.23
CA GLY A 104 4.57 21.23 9.20
C GLY A 104 4.12 22.65 9.54
N GLY A 105 4.45 23.07 10.76
CA GLY A 105 4.37 24.46 11.21
C GLY A 105 3.17 24.75 12.07
#